data_AF-A0AAW4Y9Y9-F1
#
_entry.id   AF-A0AAW4Y9Y9-F1
#
_cell.length_a   1.000
_cell.length_b   1.000
_cell.length_c   1.000
_cell.angle_alpha   90.00
_cell.angle_beta   90.00
_cell.angle_gamma   90.00
#
_symmetry.space_group_name_H-M   'P 1'
#
loop_
_entity.id
_entity.type
_entity.pdbx_description
1 polymer ?
#
loop_
_entity_poly.entity_id
_entity_poly.type
_entity_poly.pdbx_seq_one_letter_code
_entity_poly.pdbx_strand_id
1 'polypeptide(L)'
;FPQNSYTTTVGGTLASGTQASGYAQMQNATGLPTDGFTYKWNNAATGTNDANWAAMNKPNVAKVVNAKYDIIYNGHTFATSLPAKFVVKDVQPAKPTVTETAAGAITIAPGANQTVNTHAGNVTTYADKLVIKRNGNVVTTFTRRNNTSPWVKEASAANVTGIVGTNNGITVAAGTFNPADTIQVVATQGSGETISDEQRSDDFTVVAPQPNQATTKIWQNGHIDITPNNPSGHLINPTQVMDIAYTEKVGNGAEHSKTLNVVRGQNNQWTIANKPDYVTLDAHTGKVTFNANTIKPNSSINITPKAGTGLSASSNPSTLTAPAAHTVNTTEIVKDYGSNVTAAEINNAVHVAEKRNATIKNGTAMPTNLAGGSTTTI
;
A
#
# COMPACT_ATOMS: atom_id res chain seq x y z
N PHE A 1 -53.34 -12.09 0.45
CA PHE A 1 -52.28 -12.98 -0.05
C PHE A 1 -51.08 -12.14 -0.46
N PRO A 2 -49.84 -12.51 -0.11
CA PRO A 2 -48.65 -11.78 -0.55
C PRO A 2 -48.54 -11.84 -2.08
N GLN A 3 -48.23 -10.70 -2.70
CA GLN A 3 -47.97 -10.61 -4.15
C GLN A 3 -46.67 -11.36 -4.48
N ASN A 4 -46.70 -12.21 -5.50
CA ASN A 4 -45.48 -12.91 -5.94
C ASN A 4 -44.46 -11.92 -6.51
N SER A 5 -43.18 -12.12 -6.18
CA SER A 5 -42.08 -11.24 -6.60
C SER A 5 -40.99 -12.02 -7.32
N TYR A 6 -40.49 -11.45 -8.42
CA TYR A 6 -39.52 -12.07 -9.32
C TYR A 6 -38.35 -11.15 -9.59
N THR A 7 -37.13 -11.67 -9.59
CA THR A 7 -35.92 -10.86 -9.73
C THR A 7 -35.00 -11.43 -10.80
N THR A 8 -34.48 -10.54 -11.63
CA THR A 8 -33.37 -10.78 -12.57
C THR A 8 -32.44 -9.56 -12.57
N THR A 9 -31.35 -9.61 -13.31
CA THR A 9 -30.45 -8.48 -13.55
C THR A 9 -30.56 -8.01 -15.00
N VAL A 10 -30.09 -6.79 -15.29
CA VAL A 10 -29.87 -6.32 -16.67
C VAL A 10 -29.02 -7.34 -17.44
N GLY A 11 -29.46 -7.70 -18.65
CA GLY A 11 -28.85 -8.74 -19.49
C GLY A 11 -29.06 -10.19 -19.02
N GLY A 12 -29.64 -10.39 -17.83
CA GLY A 12 -29.98 -11.69 -17.28
C GLY A 12 -31.30 -12.25 -17.81
N THR A 13 -31.60 -13.49 -17.46
CA THR A 13 -32.89 -14.13 -17.71
C THR A 13 -33.52 -14.52 -16.39
N LEU A 14 -34.86 -14.45 -16.32
CA LEU A 14 -35.58 -15.00 -15.18
C LEU A 14 -35.32 -16.52 -15.10
N ALA A 15 -35.26 -17.07 -13.88
CA ALA A 15 -34.98 -18.48 -13.65
C ALA A 15 -35.97 -19.39 -14.41
N SER A 16 -35.50 -20.56 -14.86
CA SER A 16 -36.35 -21.61 -15.43
C SER A 16 -37.44 -22.01 -14.40
N GLY A 17 -38.71 -22.00 -14.81
CA GLY A 17 -39.88 -22.16 -13.91
C GLY A 17 -40.60 -20.85 -13.53
N THR A 18 -39.94 -19.71 -13.73
CA THR A 18 -40.53 -18.35 -13.71
C THR A 18 -40.84 -17.82 -15.10
N GLN A 19 -40.53 -18.62 -16.12
CA GLN A 19 -41.07 -18.44 -17.44
C GLN A 19 -42.59 -18.38 -17.31
N ALA A 20 -43.24 -17.53 -18.08
CA ALA A 20 -44.68 -17.32 -17.97
C ALA A 20 -45.51 -18.63 -18.12
N SER A 21 -44.90 -19.71 -18.61
CA SER A 21 -45.37 -21.10 -18.59
C SER A 21 -45.51 -21.72 -17.19
N GLY A 22 -44.66 -21.36 -16.23
CA GLY A 22 -44.68 -21.88 -14.84
C GLY A 22 -45.59 -21.10 -13.88
N TYR A 23 -46.04 -19.90 -14.28
CA TYR A 23 -46.98 -19.08 -13.51
C TYR A 23 -48.41 -19.07 -14.11
N ALA A 24 -48.63 -19.85 -15.17
CA ALA A 24 -49.97 -20.29 -15.51
C ALA A 24 -50.59 -20.92 -14.24
N GLN A 25 -51.80 -20.50 -13.87
CA GLN A 25 -52.50 -21.13 -12.76
C GLN A 25 -52.40 -22.65 -12.90
N MET A 26 -52.10 -23.31 -11.79
CA MET A 26 -52.24 -24.74 -11.54
C MET A 26 -53.70 -25.20 -11.71
N GLN A 27 -54.35 -24.90 -12.84
CA GLN A 27 -55.66 -25.42 -13.21
C GLN A 27 -55.56 -26.64 -14.12
N ASN A 28 -54.40 -26.95 -14.67
CA ASN A 28 -54.13 -28.24 -15.31
C ASN A 28 -52.86 -28.83 -14.70
N ALA A 29 -53.03 -29.89 -13.90
CA ALA A 29 -51.97 -30.60 -13.17
C ALA A 29 -50.87 -31.25 -14.05
N THR A 30 -50.81 -30.93 -15.35
CA THR A 30 -49.94 -31.57 -16.35
C THR A 30 -49.07 -30.61 -17.17
N GLY A 31 -49.04 -29.31 -16.83
CA GLY A 31 -48.25 -28.32 -17.57
C GLY A 31 -48.84 -27.97 -18.94
N LEU A 32 -48.66 -26.73 -19.39
CA LEU A 32 -49.09 -26.29 -20.73
C LEU A 32 -48.00 -26.66 -21.76
N PRO A 33 -48.38 -27.09 -22.98
CA PRO A 33 -47.44 -27.20 -24.11
C PRO A 33 -46.79 -25.84 -24.36
N THR A 34 -45.47 -25.80 -24.53
CA THR A 34 -44.73 -24.54 -24.73
C THR A 34 -44.81 -23.99 -26.15
N ASP A 35 -45.27 -24.80 -27.12
CA ASP A 35 -45.41 -24.40 -28.52
C ASP A 35 -46.75 -23.70 -28.79
N GLY A 36 -46.70 -22.56 -29.48
CA GLY A 36 -47.88 -21.80 -29.95
C GLY A 36 -48.42 -20.74 -28.98
N PHE A 37 -47.87 -20.64 -27.76
CA PHE A 37 -48.25 -19.62 -26.78
C PHE A 37 -47.32 -18.40 -26.81
N THR A 38 -47.90 -17.20 -26.73
CA THR A 38 -47.16 -15.93 -26.58
C THR A 38 -47.57 -15.23 -25.30
N TYR A 39 -46.63 -14.55 -24.66
CA TYR A 39 -46.84 -13.89 -23.37
C TYR A 39 -46.66 -12.38 -23.53
N LYS A 40 -47.69 -11.61 -23.22
CA LYS A 40 -47.68 -10.15 -23.34
C LYS A 40 -48.02 -9.49 -22.02
N TRP A 41 -47.44 -8.32 -21.74
CA TRP A 41 -47.90 -7.52 -20.61
C TRP A 41 -49.36 -7.12 -20.84
N ASN A 42 -50.18 -7.24 -19.80
CA ASN A 42 -51.59 -6.87 -19.91
C ASN A 42 -51.70 -5.34 -20.05
N ASN A 43 -52.37 -4.88 -21.11
CA ASN A 43 -52.51 -3.47 -21.46
C ASN A 43 -53.11 -2.61 -20.33
N ALA A 44 -54.04 -3.17 -19.55
CA ALA A 44 -54.65 -2.44 -18.43
C ALA A 44 -53.66 -2.19 -17.27
N ALA A 45 -52.52 -2.89 -17.24
CA ALA A 45 -51.48 -2.74 -16.23
C ALA A 45 -50.28 -1.89 -16.70
N THR A 46 -49.96 -1.87 -18.00
CA THR A 46 -48.76 -1.18 -18.54
C THR A 46 -49.07 -0.05 -19.53
N GLY A 47 -50.33 0.13 -19.94
CA GLY A 47 -50.77 1.19 -20.85
C GLY A 47 -50.36 1.03 -22.32
N THR A 48 -49.76 -0.12 -22.70
CA THR A 48 -49.39 -0.43 -24.08
C THR A 48 -49.65 -1.91 -24.43
N ASN A 49 -49.99 -2.18 -25.69
CA ASN A 49 -50.19 -3.53 -26.24
C ASN A 49 -48.91 -4.16 -26.83
N ASP A 50 -47.84 -3.37 -26.96
CA ASP A 50 -46.61 -3.73 -27.67
C ASP A 50 -45.48 -4.20 -26.74
N ALA A 51 -45.64 -4.02 -25.43
CA ALA A 51 -44.67 -4.48 -24.45
C ALA A 51 -44.73 -6.01 -24.34
N ASN A 52 -43.80 -6.68 -25.02
CA ASN A 52 -43.65 -8.13 -24.96
C ASN A 52 -43.03 -8.54 -23.61
N TRP A 53 -43.54 -9.60 -22.99
CA TRP A 53 -42.89 -10.23 -21.84
C TRP A 53 -41.45 -10.68 -22.18
N ALA A 54 -41.17 -10.94 -23.46
CA ALA A 54 -39.82 -11.17 -23.98
C ALA A 54 -38.83 -10.04 -23.65
N ALA A 55 -39.27 -8.81 -23.34
CA ALA A 55 -38.38 -7.75 -22.86
C ALA A 55 -37.77 -8.03 -21.46
N MET A 56 -38.26 -9.05 -20.74
CA MET A 56 -37.65 -9.60 -19.52
C MET A 56 -36.60 -10.68 -19.81
N ASN A 57 -36.52 -11.16 -21.04
CA ASN A 57 -35.41 -11.98 -21.51
C ASN A 57 -34.27 -11.05 -21.91
N LYS A 58 -33.21 -10.99 -21.10
CA LYS A 58 -32.09 -10.04 -21.26
C LYS A 58 -32.55 -8.57 -21.28
N PRO A 59 -33.16 -8.06 -20.19
CA PRO A 59 -33.64 -6.68 -20.12
C PRO A 59 -32.48 -5.69 -20.26
N ASN A 60 -32.74 -4.55 -20.87
CA ASN A 60 -31.73 -3.52 -21.16
C ASN A 60 -31.61 -2.42 -20.10
N VAL A 61 -32.54 -2.36 -19.15
CA VAL A 61 -32.57 -1.34 -18.10
C VAL A 61 -33.11 -1.92 -16.79
N ALA A 62 -32.54 -1.46 -15.68
CA ALA A 62 -33.03 -1.73 -14.34
C ALA A 62 -34.39 -1.06 -14.12
N LYS A 63 -35.35 -1.80 -13.57
CA LYS A 63 -36.74 -1.34 -13.37
C LYS A 63 -37.53 -2.24 -12.44
N VAL A 64 -38.56 -1.68 -11.83
CA VAL A 64 -39.61 -2.43 -11.13
C VAL A 64 -40.89 -2.35 -11.94
N VAL A 65 -41.51 -3.51 -12.20
CA VAL A 65 -42.78 -3.61 -12.92
C VAL A 65 -43.78 -4.34 -12.03
N ASN A 66 -44.88 -3.68 -11.67
CA ASN A 66 -46.02 -4.31 -11.01
C ASN A 66 -47.11 -4.53 -12.06
N ALA A 67 -47.28 -5.77 -12.53
CA ALA A 67 -48.16 -6.03 -13.66
C ALA A 67 -48.76 -7.43 -13.65
N LYS A 68 -49.73 -7.62 -14.55
CA LYS A 68 -50.25 -8.92 -14.99
C LYS A 68 -49.74 -9.17 -16.40
N TYR A 69 -49.69 -10.43 -16.81
CA TYR A 69 -49.44 -10.80 -18.20
C TYR A 69 -50.57 -11.68 -18.74
N ASP A 70 -50.82 -11.55 -20.03
CA ASP A 70 -51.77 -12.36 -20.78
C ASP A 70 -51.02 -13.47 -21.52
N ILE A 71 -51.58 -14.67 -21.46
CA ILE A 71 -51.19 -15.85 -22.21
C ILE A 71 -52.07 -15.86 -23.46
N ILE A 72 -51.47 -15.73 -24.63
CA ILE A 72 -52.15 -15.66 -25.92
C ILE A 72 -51.91 -16.94 -26.70
N TYR A 73 -52.98 -17.56 -27.20
CA TYR A 73 -52.96 -18.75 -28.04
C TYR A 73 -53.83 -18.51 -29.28
N ASN A 74 -53.29 -18.76 -30.48
CA ASN A 74 -53.98 -18.51 -31.76
C ASN A 74 -54.61 -17.11 -31.87
N GLY A 75 -53.94 -16.08 -31.34
CA GLY A 75 -54.41 -14.69 -31.41
C GLY A 75 -55.44 -14.28 -30.35
N HIS A 76 -55.88 -15.18 -29.49
CA HIS A 76 -56.84 -14.91 -28.41
C HIS A 76 -56.20 -15.03 -27.03
N THR A 77 -56.67 -14.25 -26.06
CA THR A 77 -56.25 -14.38 -24.66
C THR A 77 -56.82 -15.68 -24.11
N PHE A 78 -55.92 -16.62 -23.81
CA PHE A 78 -56.23 -17.92 -23.22
C PHE A 78 -56.37 -17.81 -21.69
N ALA A 79 -55.49 -17.06 -21.04
CA ALA A 79 -55.53 -16.83 -19.59
C ALA A 79 -54.78 -15.54 -19.21
N THR A 80 -55.13 -14.96 -18.06
CA THR A 80 -54.44 -13.80 -17.49
C THR A 80 -53.84 -14.18 -16.14
N SER A 81 -52.61 -13.76 -15.88
CA SER A 81 -51.90 -14.04 -14.64
C SER A 81 -52.51 -13.27 -13.45
N LEU A 82 -52.21 -13.74 -12.23
CA LEU A 82 -52.35 -12.91 -11.03
C LEU A 82 -51.35 -11.74 -11.07
N PRO A 83 -51.63 -10.61 -10.38
CA PRO A 83 -50.66 -9.53 -10.22
C PRO A 83 -49.36 -10.04 -9.59
N ALA A 84 -48.22 -9.63 -10.14
CA ALA A 84 -46.90 -9.94 -9.63
C ALA A 84 -45.97 -8.71 -9.73
N LYS A 85 -44.90 -8.74 -8.94
CA LYS A 85 -43.85 -7.72 -8.94
C LYS A 85 -42.61 -8.28 -9.62
N PHE A 86 -42.07 -7.56 -10.59
CA PHE A 86 -40.87 -7.95 -11.31
C PHE A 86 -39.81 -6.89 -11.10
N VAL A 87 -38.63 -7.31 -10.65
CA VAL A 87 -37.51 -6.44 -10.32
C VAL A 87 -36.35 -6.82 -11.23
N VAL A 88 -35.97 -5.91 -12.11
CA VAL A 88 -34.70 -5.97 -12.84
C VAL A 88 -33.70 -5.14 -12.07
N LYS A 89 -32.75 -5.80 -11.43
CA LYS A 89 -31.63 -5.17 -10.74
C LYS A 89 -30.55 -4.73 -11.71
N ASP A 90 -29.78 -3.73 -11.31
CA ASP A 90 -28.52 -3.38 -11.93
C ASP A 90 -27.50 -4.53 -11.78
N VAL A 91 -26.51 -4.55 -12.67
CA VAL A 91 -25.47 -5.59 -12.66
C VAL A 91 -24.45 -5.28 -11.57
N GLN A 92 -24.04 -6.31 -10.83
CA GLN A 92 -22.96 -6.19 -9.84
C GLN A 92 -21.71 -5.58 -10.51
N PRO A 93 -21.18 -4.46 -10.00
CA PRO A 93 -19.99 -3.83 -10.56
C PRO A 93 -18.76 -4.74 -10.52
N ALA A 94 -17.75 -4.40 -11.32
CA ALA A 94 -16.44 -5.04 -11.20
C ALA A 94 -15.78 -4.70 -9.87
N LYS A 95 -14.85 -5.55 -9.42
CA LYS A 95 -14.16 -5.40 -8.14
C LYS A 95 -13.42 -4.06 -8.05
N PRO A 96 -13.70 -3.22 -7.03
CA PRO A 96 -12.90 -2.02 -6.79
C PRO A 96 -11.52 -2.39 -6.25
N THR A 97 -10.53 -1.54 -6.52
CA THR A 97 -9.15 -1.73 -6.05
C THR A 97 -8.71 -0.57 -5.18
N VAL A 98 -7.89 -0.87 -4.18
CA VAL A 98 -7.28 0.10 -3.28
C VAL A 98 -5.78 -0.05 -3.41
N THR A 99 -5.09 1.05 -3.66
CA THR A 99 -3.62 1.09 -3.78
C THR A 99 -3.04 2.22 -2.96
N GLU A 100 -1.82 2.05 -2.47
CA GLU A 100 -1.09 3.04 -1.70
C GLU A 100 0.26 3.33 -2.34
N THR A 101 0.63 4.60 -2.40
CA THR A 101 1.94 5.05 -2.88
C THR A 101 2.98 4.96 -1.77
N ALA A 102 4.27 4.98 -2.11
CA ALA A 102 5.35 5.06 -1.11
C ALA A 102 5.21 6.27 -0.16
N ALA A 103 4.60 7.36 -0.61
CA ALA A 103 4.35 8.55 0.21
C ALA A 103 3.14 8.41 1.14
N GLY A 104 2.40 7.29 1.10
CA GLY A 104 1.22 7.02 1.92
C GLY A 104 -0.09 7.58 1.38
N ALA A 105 -0.10 8.14 0.16
CA ALA A 105 -1.35 8.53 -0.50
C ALA A 105 -2.05 7.30 -1.06
N ILE A 106 -3.36 7.18 -0.81
CA ILE A 106 -4.18 6.03 -1.24
C ILE A 106 -5.07 6.45 -2.42
N THR A 107 -5.23 5.55 -3.39
CA THR A 107 -6.17 5.68 -4.50
C THR A 107 -7.16 4.51 -4.48
N ILE A 108 -8.43 4.84 -4.68
CA ILE A 108 -9.52 3.86 -4.80
C ILE A 108 -10.07 3.94 -6.21
N ALA A 109 -9.93 2.87 -6.98
CA ALA A 109 -10.53 2.75 -8.31
C ALA A 109 -11.86 1.97 -8.22
N PRO A 110 -12.93 2.44 -8.89
CA PRO A 110 -14.28 1.88 -8.78
C PRO A 110 -14.51 0.51 -9.44
N GLY A 111 -13.46 -0.12 -9.99
CA GLY A 111 -13.58 -1.27 -10.88
C GLY A 111 -13.84 -0.84 -12.34
N ALA A 112 -13.45 -1.70 -13.28
CA ALA A 112 -13.65 -1.44 -14.70
C ALA A 112 -15.14 -1.45 -15.08
N ASN A 113 -15.53 -0.63 -16.06
CA ASN A 113 -16.86 -0.73 -16.67
C ASN A 113 -17.01 -2.08 -17.36
N GLN A 114 -18.20 -2.66 -17.33
CA GLN A 114 -18.51 -3.93 -17.96
C GLN A 114 -19.46 -3.73 -19.14
N THR A 115 -19.36 -4.59 -20.14
CA THR A 115 -20.29 -4.62 -21.28
C THR A 115 -21.20 -5.83 -21.12
N VAL A 116 -22.51 -5.58 -21.06
CA VAL A 116 -23.52 -6.60 -20.87
C VAL A 116 -24.38 -6.71 -22.12
N ASN A 117 -24.54 -7.93 -22.62
CA ASN A 117 -25.38 -8.20 -23.79
C ASN A 117 -26.86 -8.28 -23.38
N THR A 118 -27.69 -7.48 -24.04
CA THR A 118 -29.13 -7.39 -23.78
C THR A 118 -29.92 -7.66 -25.07
N HIS A 119 -31.24 -7.80 -24.95
CA HIS A 119 -32.10 -7.99 -26.12
C HIS A 119 -32.10 -6.79 -27.08
N ALA A 120 -31.80 -5.58 -26.58
CA ALA A 120 -31.73 -4.35 -27.36
C ALA A 120 -30.29 -3.98 -27.80
N GLY A 121 -29.31 -4.87 -27.60
CA GLY A 121 -27.90 -4.63 -27.86
C GLY A 121 -27.06 -4.59 -26.57
N ASN A 122 -25.86 -4.01 -26.64
CA ASN A 122 -24.95 -3.98 -25.51
C ASN A 122 -25.19 -2.76 -24.62
N VAL A 123 -25.17 -2.95 -23.30
CA VAL A 123 -25.29 -1.90 -22.29
C VAL A 123 -24.03 -1.88 -21.44
N THR A 124 -23.52 -0.68 -21.15
CA THR A 124 -22.38 -0.49 -20.25
C THR A 124 -22.87 -0.40 -18.80
N THR A 125 -22.31 -1.23 -17.92
CA THR A 125 -22.59 -1.24 -16.48
C THR A 125 -21.35 -0.83 -15.69
N TYR A 126 -21.54 -0.25 -14.51
CA TYR A 126 -20.47 0.43 -13.77
C TYR A 126 -20.89 0.70 -12.33
N ALA A 127 -19.93 0.81 -11.40
CA ALA A 127 -20.23 1.30 -10.06
C ALA A 127 -20.64 2.78 -10.11
N ASP A 128 -21.76 3.14 -9.50
CA ASP A 128 -22.19 4.53 -9.33
C ASP A 128 -22.13 4.99 -7.86
N LYS A 129 -21.90 4.05 -6.94
CA LYS A 129 -21.74 4.29 -5.51
C LYS A 129 -20.54 3.51 -4.97
N LEU A 130 -19.73 4.19 -4.16
CA LEU A 130 -18.62 3.60 -3.39
C LEU A 130 -18.79 3.96 -1.91
N VAL A 131 -18.94 2.95 -1.08
CA VAL A 131 -18.92 3.08 0.38
C VAL A 131 -17.53 2.72 0.87
N ILE A 132 -16.84 3.67 1.51
CA ILE A 132 -15.50 3.47 2.05
C ILE A 132 -15.63 3.09 3.52
N LYS A 133 -15.11 1.92 3.88
CA LYS A 133 -15.06 1.43 5.26
C LYS A 133 -13.64 1.41 5.78
N ARG A 134 -13.49 1.75 7.06
CA ARG A 134 -12.26 1.65 7.84
C ARG A 134 -12.54 0.80 9.07
N ASN A 135 -11.75 -0.25 9.28
CA ASN A 135 -11.88 -1.18 10.42
C ASN A 135 -13.34 -1.68 10.55
N GLY A 136 -13.97 -2.01 9.42
CA GLY A 136 -15.37 -2.45 9.33
C GLY A 136 -16.44 -1.36 9.38
N ASN A 137 -16.11 -0.14 9.81
CA ASN A 137 -17.07 0.96 9.96
C ASN A 137 -17.12 1.86 8.72
N VAL A 138 -18.30 2.34 8.34
CA VAL A 138 -18.45 3.28 7.22
C VAL A 138 -17.84 4.62 7.60
N VAL A 139 -16.89 5.09 6.77
CA VAL A 139 -16.23 6.39 6.92
C VAL A 139 -16.97 7.46 6.12
N THR A 140 -17.19 7.18 4.84
CA THR A 140 -17.87 8.11 3.93
C THR A 140 -18.38 7.35 2.70
N THR A 141 -19.13 8.03 1.86
CA THR A 141 -19.74 7.45 0.67
C THR A 141 -19.70 8.45 -0.47
N PHE A 142 -19.34 7.95 -1.65
CA PHE A 142 -19.27 8.72 -2.88
C PHE A 142 -20.23 8.15 -3.91
N THR A 143 -20.80 9.02 -4.72
CA THR A 143 -21.70 8.68 -5.82
C THR A 143 -21.28 9.41 -7.09
N ARG A 144 -21.65 8.88 -8.26
CA ARG A 144 -21.53 9.57 -9.55
C ARG A 144 -22.79 9.34 -10.38
N ARG A 145 -23.12 10.27 -11.27
CA ARG A 145 -24.33 10.19 -12.10
C ARG A 145 -24.22 9.16 -13.22
N ASN A 146 -23.04 9.02 -13.81
CA ASN A 146 -22.76 8.05 -14.87
C ASN A 146 -21.26 7.68 -14.88
N ASN A 147 -20.85 6.80 -15.79
CA ASN A 147 -19.49 6.27 -15.85
C ASN A 147 -18.39 7.29 -16.25
N THR A 148 -18.76 8.50 -16.67
CA THR A 148 -17.82 9.58 -17.00
C THR A 148 -17.91 10.78 -16.06
N SER A 149 -18.89 10.77 -15.15
CA SER A 149 -19.07 11.84 -14.16
C SER A 149 -18.04 11.73 -13.04
N PRO A 150 -17.59 12.86 -12.47
CA PRO A 150 -16.78 12.85 -11.27
C PRO A 150 -17.50 12.17 -10.12
N TRP A 151 -16.72 11.53 -9.25
CA TRP A 151 -17.19 11.06 -7.96
C TRP A 151 -17.42 12.25 -7.03
N VAL A 152 -18.62 12.32 -6.45
CA VAL A 152 -19.04 13.37 -5.52
C VAL A 152 -19.47 12.72 -4.22
N LYS A 153 -19.02 13.30 -3.09
CA LYS A 153 -19.43 12.82 -1.76
C LYS A 153 -20.95 12.89 -1.65
N GLU A 154 -21.58 11.81 -1.19
CA GLU A 154 -23.02 11.80 -0.92
C GLU A 154 -23.35 12.87 0.14
N ALA A 155 -24.45 13.60 -0.04
CA ALA A 155 -24.77 14.76 0.79
C ALA A 155 -24.89 14.38 2.29
N SER A 156 -25.51 13.24 2.57
CA SER A 156 -25.70 12.68 3.92
C SER A 156 -24.46 12.01 4.51
N ALA A 157 -23.43 11.73 3.70
CA ALA A 157 -22.22 11.07 4.19
C ALA A 157 -21.32 12.03 4.98
N ALA A 158 -20.59 11.49 5.96
CA ALA A 158 -19.64 12.26 6.74
C ALA A 158 -18.56 12.90 5.85
N ASN A 159 -18.25 14.16 6.12
CA ASN A 159 -17.12 14.84 5.49
C ASN A 159 -15.83 14.43 6.20
N VAL A 160 -14.88 13.88 5.46
CA VAL A 160 -13.58 13.45 6.00
C VAL A 160 -12.49 14.20 5.27
N THR A 161 -11.78 15.04 6.01
CA THR A 161 -10.64 15.80 5.49
C THR A 161 -9.62 14.84 4.86
N GLY A 162 -9.15 15.18 3.66
CA GLY A 162 -8.16 14.38 2.93
C GLY A 162 -8.75 13.33 2.00
N ILE A 163 -10.07 13.06 2.02
CA ILE A 163 -10.73 12.15 1.07
C ILE A 163 -11.49 12.96 0.01
N VAL A 164 -11.13 12.79 -1.25
CA VAL A 164 -11.67 13.59 -2.36
C VAL A 164 -12.07 12.70 -3.54
N GLY A 165 -13.25 12.96 -4.10
CA GLY A 165 -13.70 12.32 -5.33
C GLY A 165 -13.12 12.99 -6.57
N THR A 166 -12.75 12.20 -7.56
CA THR A 166 -12.15 12.64 -8.83
C THR A 166 -12.91 12.06 -10.01
N ASN A 167 -12.47 12.33 -11.24
CA ASN A 167 -13.03 11.69 -12.44
C ASN A 167 -12.76 10.17 -12.50
N ASN A 168 -11.66 9.70 -11.90
CA ASN A 168 -11.17 8.32 -12.06
C ASN A 168 -11.39 7.44 -10.83
N GLY A 169 -11.91 8.00 -9.74
CA GLY A 169 -12.04 7.29 -8.46
C GLY A 169 -11.93 8.25 -7.28
N ILE A 170 -11.49 7.74 -6.14
CA ILE A 170 -11.31 8.52 -4.91
C ILE A 170 -9.82 8.59 -4.58
N THR A 171 -9.33 9.77 -4.19
CA THR A 171 -7.99 9.96 -3.64
C THR A 171 -8.09 10.23 -2.15
N VAL A 172 -7.13 9.69 -1.41
CA VAL A 172 -6.99 9.86 0.04
C VAL A 172 -5.58 10.37 0.32
N ALA A 173 -5.50 11.55 0.92
CA ALA A 173 -4.23 12.17 1.27
C ALA A 173 -3.48 11.33 2.31
N ALA A 174 -2.14 11.36 2.24
CA ALA A 174 -1.28 10.69 3.21
C ALA A 174 -1.60 11.13 4.64
N GLY A 175 -1.63 10.16 5.57
CA GLY A 175 -1.96 10.39 6.98
C GLY A 175 -3.45 10.54 7.30
N THR A 176 -4.35 10.48 6.30
CA THR A 176 -5.80 10.45 6.56
C THR A 176 -6.22 9.16 7.28
N PHE A 177 -5.65 8.03 6.87
CA PHE A 177 -5.74 6.77 7.57
C PHE A 177 -4.41 6.46 8.27
N ASN A 178 -4.51 5.80 9.41
CA ASN A 178 -3.36 5.40 10.21
C ASN A 178 -2.78 4.08 9.69
N PRO A 179 -1.47 3.86 9.84
CA PRO A 179 -0.89 2.55 9.59
C PRO A 179 -1.62 1.46 10.40
N ALA A 180 -1.79 0.30 9.79
CA ALA A 180 -2.56 -0.86 10.28
C ALA A 180 -4.08 -0.72 10.25
N ASP A 181 -4.66 0.42 9.82
CA ASP A 181 -6.08 0.46 9.48
C ASP A 181 -6.38 -0.51 8.34
N THR A 182 -7.53 -1.18 8.40
CA THR A 182 -8.06 -1.98 7.29
C THR A 182 -9.10 -1.19 6.52
N ILE A 183 -8.90 -1.05 5.21
CA ILE A 183 -9.80 -0.36 4.29
C ILE A 183 -10.50 -1.38 3.41
N GLN A 184 -11.82 -1.27 3.34
CA GLN A 184 -12.65 -2.06 2.42
C GLN A 184 -13.59 -1.11 1.69
N VAL A 185 -13.69 -1.29 0.38
CA VAL A 185 -14.58 -0.49 -0.46
C VAL A 185 -15.71 -1.37 -0.97
N VAL A 186 -16.93 -0.90 -0.81
CA VAL A 186 -18.13 -1.58 -1.30
C VAL A 186 -18.71 -0.78 -2.46
N ALA A 187 -18.75 -1.40 -3.64
CA ALA A 187 -19.28 -0.82 -4.86
C ALA A 187 -20.68 -1.38 -5.15
N THR A 188 -21.60 -0.50 -5.55
CA THR A 188 -22.92 -0.86 -6.06
C THR A 188 -23.25 -0.03 -7.29
N GLN A 189 -24.26 -0.48 -8.04
CA GLN A 189 -24.93 0.30 -9.07
C GLN A 189 -26.42 0.43 -8.73
N GLY A 190 -27.01 1.60 -8.95
CA GLY A 190 -28.43 1.85 -8.75
C GLY A 190 -28.81 2.13 -7.30
N SER A 191 -30.11 2.15 -7.04
CA SER A 191 -30.67 2.47 -5.72
C SER A 191 -32.02 1.80 -5.50
N GLY A 192 -32.49 1.82 -4.25
CA GLY A 192 -33.78 1.24 -3.89
C GLY A 192 -33.84 -0.25 -4.22
N GLU A 193 -34.93 -0.68 -4.85
CA GLU A 193 -35.15 -2.09 -5.14
C GLU A 193 -34.37 -2.62 -6.35
N THR A 194 -33.88 -1.74 -7.21
CA THR A 194 -33.11 -2.14 -8.39
C THR A 194 -31.60 -2.17 -8.13
N ILE A 195 -31.15 -1.86 -6.92
CA ILE A 195 -29.74 -1.86 -6.58
C ILE A 195 -29.10 -3.22 -6.91
N SER A 196 -27.89 -3.16 -7.48
CA SER A 196 -27.08 -4.34 -7.73
C SER A 196 -26.73 -5.06 -6.42
N ASP A 197 -26.27 -6.29 -6.54
CA ASP A 197 -25.58 -6.92 -5.41
C ASP A 197 -24.27 -6.17 -5.12
N GLU A 198 -23.80 -6.24 -3.87
CA GLU A 198 -22.59 -5.55 -3.42
C GLU A 198 -21.34 -6.21 -4.00
N GLN A 199 -20.42 -5.41 -4.54
CA GLN A 199 -19.08 -5.87 -4.87
C GLN A 199 -18.05 -5.27 -3.90
N ARG A 200 -17.26 -6.10 -3.24
CA ARG A 200 -16.26 -5.66 -2.26
C ARG A 200 -14.85 -5.71 -2.83
N SER A 201 -14.00 -4.75 -2.46
CA SER A 201 -12.55 -4.86 -2.64
C SER A 201 -11.99 -5.98 -1.76
N ASP A 202 -10.73 -6.33 -1.98
CA ASP A 202 -9.95 -7.01 -0.93
C ASP A 202 -9.79 -6.08 0.27
N ASP A 203 -9.55 -6.68 1.45
CA ASP A 203 -9.15 -5.92 2.62
C ASP A 203 -7.75 -5.36 2.40
N PHE A 204 -7.64 -4.04 2.45
CA PHE A 204 -6.39 -3.32 2.25
C PHE A 204 -5.86 -2.86 3.60
N THR A 205 -4.66 -3.29 3.99
CA THR A 205 -4.01 -2.79 5.21
C THR A 205 -3.16 -1.59 4.86
N VAL A 206 -3.44 -0.45 5.47
CA VAL A 206 -2.65 0.77 5.30
C VAL A 206 -1.26 0.54 5.86
N VAL A 207 -0.24 0.78 5.04
CA VAL A 207 1.15 0.71 5.46
C VAL A 207 1.63 2.08 5.90
N ALA A 208 2.67 2.09 6.72
CA ALA A 208 3.27 3.34 7.11
C ALA A 208 4.01 3.96 5.91
N PRO A 209 3.93 5.28 5.66
CA PRO A 209 4.66 5.90 4.56
C PRO A 209 6.14 5.51 4.59
N GLN A 210 6.75 5.33 3.42
CA GLN A 210 8.13 4.90 3.30
C GLN A 210 9.07 5.94 3.93
N PRO A 211 9.96 5.56 4.86
CA PRO A 211 10.93 6.49 5.44
C PRO A 211 11.95 6.91 4.38
N ASN A 212 12.68 7.98 4.66
CA ASN A 212 13.84 8.34 3.83
C ASN A 212 14.97 7.31 3.98
N GLN A 213 15.79 7.18 2.94
CA GLN A 213 17.07 6.48 3.06
C GLN A 213 17.96 7.17 4.10
N ALA A 214 18.73 6.38 4.85
CA ALA A 214 19.72 6.90 5.78
C ALA A 214 20.78 7.73 5.05
N THR A 215 21.31 8.74 5.73
CA THR A 215 22.47 9.49 5.25
C THR A 215 23.75 8.80 5.70
N THR A 216 24.77 8.81 4.85
CA THR A 216 26.05 8.16 5.12
C THR A 216 27.22 9.09 4.86
N LYS A 217 28.28 8.99 5.66
CA LYS A 217 29.54 9.70 5.42
C LYS A 217 30.73 8.81 5.73
N ILE A 218 31.65 8.71 4.77
CA ILE A 218 32.96 8.10 4.99
C ILE A 218 33.96 9.23 5.22
N TRP A 219 34.68 9.16 6.34
CA TRP A 219 35.70 10.12 6.70
C TRP A 219 37.08 9.67 6.20
N GLN A 220 37.98 10.63 5.97
CA GLN A 220 39.34 10.36 5.47
C GLN A 220 40.16 9.43 6.38
N ASN A 221 39.87 9.44 7.68
CA ASN A 221 40.48 8.54 8.66
C ASN A 221 39.86 7.13 8.67
N GLY A 222 38.97 6.80 7.74
CA GLY A 222 38.32 5.50 7.61
C GLY A 222 37.09 5.28 8.49
N HIS A 223 36.67 6.27 9.29
CA HIS A 223 35.39 6.19 10.02
C HIS A 223 34.20 6.24 9.07
N ILE A 224 33.10 5.61 9.49
CA ILE A 224 31.84 5.61 8.73
C ILE A 224 30.72 6.05 9.65
N ASP A 225 30.03 7.13 9.27
CA ASP A 225 28.80 7.58 9.92
C ASP A 225 27.59 7.14 9.10
N ILE A 226 26.57 6.61 9.79
CA ILE A 226 25.27 6.24 9.22
C ILE A 226 24.19 6.84 10.11
N THR A 227 23.30 7.66 9.55
CA THR A 227 22.29 8.40 10.32
C THR A 227 20.89 8.21 9.73
N PRO A 228 19.87 7.87 10.55
CA PRO A 228 18.47 7.93 10.11
C PRO A 228 18.12 9.32 9.57
N ASN A 229 17.49 9.39 8.40
CA ASN A 229 17.16 10.67 7.75
C ASN A 229 15.76 11.13 8.11
N ASN A 230 15.63 11.74 9.30
CA ASN A 230 14.38 12.25 9.84
C ASN A 230 14.36 13.79 9.85
N PRO A 231 14.16 14.47 8.70
CA PRO A 231 14.13 15.93 8.66
C PRO A 231 12.96 16.48 9.49
N SER A 232 13.21 17.54 10.25
CA SER A 232 12.17 18.24 11.01
C SER A 232 11.14 18.87 10.06
N GLY A 233 9.86 18.56 10.24
CA GLY A 233 8.76 19.19 9.50
C GLY A 233 8.23 18.42 8.29
N HIS A 234 8.83 17.28 7.91
CA HIS A 234 8.26 16.39 6.90
C HIS A 234 7.57 15.20 7.59
N LEU A 235 6.23 15.19 7.58
CA LEU A 235 5.38 14.14 8.16
C LEU A 235 5.37 12.83 7.37
N ILE A 236 6.35 12.59 6.49
CA ILE A 236 6.51 11.30 5.81
C ILE A 236 7.30 10.40 6.76
N ASN A 237 6.57 9.87 7.74
CA ASN A 237 6.88 8.80 8.67
C ASN A 237 8.38 8.62 9.05
N PRO A 238 8.83 9.14 10.20
CA PRO A 238 10.22 9.06 10.61
C PRO A 238 10.67 7.60 10.77
N THR A 239 11.92 7.34 10.41
CA THR A 239 12.58 6.07 10.72
C THR A 239 12.50 5.81 12.22
N GLN A 240 11.98 4.65 12.59
CA GLN A 240 11.87 4.17 13.98
C GLN A 240 12.86 3.06 14.27
N VAL A 241 13.23 2.29 13.24
CA VAL A 241 14.21 1.20 13.33
C VAL A 241 15.14 1.33 12.13
N MET A 242 16.43 1.09 12.32
CA MET A 242 17.40 1.04 11.24
C MET A 242 18.29 -0.19 11.43
N ASP A 243 18.24 -1.11 10.47
CA ASP A 243 19.14 -2.25 10.42
C ASP A 243 20.39 -1.91 9.62
N ILE A 244 21.57 -2.19 10.17
CA ILE A 244 22.85 -2.03 9.48
C ILE A 244 23.52 -3.40 9.43
N ALA A 245 23.46 -4.05 8.27
CA ALA A 245 24.13 -5.33 8.03
C ALA A 245 25.51 -5.10 7.39
N TYR A 246 26.54 -5.74 7.95
CA TYR A 246 27.94 -5.56 7.53
C TYR A 246 28.77 -6.80 7.86
N THR A 247 29.95 -6.90 7.23
CA THR A 247 30.95 -7.89 7.57
C THR A 247 31.97 -7.28 8.53
N GLU A 248 31.99 -7.74 9.77
CA GLU A 248 32.98 -7.38 10.78
C GLU A 248 34.35 -7.96 10.39
N LYS A 249 35.39 -7.14 10.49
CA LYS A 249 36.78 -7.59 10.41
C LYS A 249 37.21 -8.06 11.79
N VAL A 250 37.37 -9.36 11.96
CA VAL A 250 37.87 -9.94 13.21
C VAL A 250 39.40 -10.10 13.08
N GLY A 251 40.11 -10.07 14.22
CA GLY A 251 41.55 -10.37 14.24
C GLY A 251 41.87 -11.71 13.56
N ASN A 252 43.09 -11.83 13.01
CA ASN A 252 43.58 -13.03 12.31
C ASN A 252 42.83 -13.42 11.02
N GLY A 253 42.09 -12.50 10.40
CA GLY A 253 41.46 -12.73 9.08
C GLY A 253 40.12 -13.48 9.13
N ALA A 254 39.56 -13.71 10.33
CA ALA A 254 38.18 -14.18 10.47
C ALA A 254 37.19 -13.04 10.14
N GLU A 255 36.05 -13.40 9.55
CA GLU A 255 35.03 -12.46 9.10
C GLU A 255 33.68 -12.91 9.64
N HIS A 256 32.94 -12.01 10.29
CA HIS A 256 31.62 -12.32 10.83
C HIS A 256 30.57 -11.41 10.19
N SER A 257 29.49 -12.00 9.67
CA SER A 257 28.31 -11.21 9.29
C SER A 257 27.59 -10.74 10.55
N LYS A 258 27.34 -9.44 10.63
CA LYS A 258 26.68 -8.79 11.75
C LYS A 258 25.51 -7.95 11.27
N THR A 259 24.55 -7.73 12.15
CA THR A 259 23.50 -6.73 11.96
C THR A 259 23.33 -5.94 13.24
N LEU A 260 23.47 -4.61 13.17
CA LEU A 260 23.05 -3.73 14.26
C LEU A 260 21.59 -3.36 14.03
N ASN A 261 20.77 -3.55 15.06
CA ASN A 261 19.39 -3.07 15.09
C ASN A 261 19.38 -1.78 15.93
N VAL A 262 19.22 -0.65 15.26
CA VAL A 262 19.22 0.70 15.87
C VAL A 262 17.76 1.10 16.05
N VAL A 263 17.30 1.24 17.29
CA VAL A 263 15.87 1.41 17.61
C VAL A 263 15.63 2.72 18.32
N ARG A 264 14.64 3.48 17.84
CA ARG A 264 14.15 4.68 18.50
C ARG A 264 13.11 4.31 19.55
N GLY A 265 13.44 4.54 20.81
CA GLY A 265 12.54 4.35 21.94
C GLY A 265 11.45 5.42 22.00
N GLN A 266 10.45 5.17 22.85
CA GLN A 266 9.33 6.08 23.08
C GLN A 266 9.76 7.43 23.70
N ASN A 267 10.91 7.45 24.39
CA ASN A 267 11.54 8.67 24.91
C ASN A 267 12.28 9.49 23.83
N ASN A 268 12.08 9.16 22.55
CA ASN A 268 12.76 9.74 21.39
C ASN A 268 14.28 9.54 21.36
N GLN A 269 14.82 8.64 22.19
CA GLN A 269 16.25 8.29 22.17
C GLN A 269 16.49 6.99 21.39
N TRP A 270 17.63 6.93 20.73
CA TRP A 270 18.09 5.76 19.98
C TRP A 270 18.94 4.84 20.83
N THR A 271 18.80 3.54 20.62
CA THR A 271 19.54 2.49 21.32
C THR A 271 19.99 1.40 20.36
N ILE A 272 21.07 0.70 20.73
CA ILE A 272 21.55 -0.51 20.05
C ILE A 272 21.75 -1.57 21.14
N ALA A 273 21.07 -2.71 21.02
CA ALA A 273 21.32 -3.85 21.88
C ALA A 273 22.67 -4.49 21.53
N ASN A 274 23.44 -4.90 22.55
CA ASN A 274 24.76 -5.55 22.38
C ASN A 274 25.72 -4.75 21.48
N LYS A 275 25.73 -3.42 21.64
CA LYS A 275 26.56 -2.51 20.84
C LYS A 275 28.05 -2.84 21.01
N PRO A 276 28.78 -3.15 19.94
CA PRO A 276 30.23 -3.36 20.02
C PRO A 276 30.99 -2.11 20.48
N ASP A 277 32.17 -2.28 21.05
CA ASP A 277 33.01 -1.17 21.54
C ASP A 277 33.54 -0.28 20.41
N TYR A 278 33.71 -0.84 19.21
CA TYR A 278 34.13 -0.10 18.02
C TYR A 278 33.00 0.70 17.34
N VAL A 279 31.80 0.68 17.91
CA VAL A 279 30.64 1.43 17.44
C VAL A 279 30.24 2.47 18.48
N THR A 280 30.01 3.69 18.05
CA THR A 280 29.37 4.72 18.88
C THR A 280 27.98 5.04 18.34
N LEU A 281 27.09 5.47 19.23
CA LEU A 281 25.73 5.87 18.92
C LEU A 281 25.44 7.22 19.56
N ASP A 282 25.00 8.18 18.76
CA ASP A 282 24.36 9.38 19.26
C ASP A 282 22.90 9.06 19.58
N ALA A 283 22.56 9.09 20.88
CA ALA A 283 21.23 8.74 21.35
C ALA A 283 20.13 9.73 20.88
N HIS A 284 20.48 10.96 20.50
CA HIS A 284 19.49 11.95 20.07
C HIS A 284 19.21 11.84 18.56
N THR A 285 20.26 11.71 17.75
CA THR A 285 20.14 11.70 16.28
C THR A 285 20.00 10.29 15.70
N GLY A 286 20.42 9.26 16.44
CA GLY A 286 20.50 7.89 15.95
C GLY A 286 21.72 7.64 15.06
N LYS A 287 22.64 8.60 14.97
CA LYS A 287 23.88 8.46 14.20
C LYS A 287 24.74 7.35 14.80
N VAL A 288 25.04 6.35 13.97
CA VAL A 288 25.96 5.27 14.26
C VAL A 288 27.30 5.58 13.61
N THR A 289 28.38 5.57 14.38
CA THR A 289 29.74 5.74 13.86
C THR A 289 30.53 4.46 14.09
N PHE A 290 31.06 3.89 13.02
CA PHE A 290 32.03 2.80 13.06
C PHE A 290 33.44 3.37 13.08
N ASN A 291 34.27 2.84 13.98
CA ASN A 291 35.71 3.11 13.98
C ASN A 291 36.37 2.56 12.71
N ALA A 292 37.47 3.21 12.30
CA ALA A 292 38.24 2.78 11.14
C ALA A 292 38.64 1.29 11.20
N ASN A 293 38.68 0.64 10.03
CA ASN A 293 39.12 -0.75 9.86
C ASN A 293 38.35 -1.84 10.62
N THR A 294 37.20 -1.52 11.22
CA THR A 294 36.39 -2.51 11.96
C THR A 294 35.39 -3.26 11.08
N ILE A 295 35.00 -2.65 9.97
CA ILE A 295 34.28 -3.32 8.88
C ILE A 295 35.32 -3.85 7.89
N LYS A 296 35.06 -5.04 7.31
CA LYS A 296 35.89 -5.61 6.25
C LYS A 296 36.07 -4.58 5.11
N PRO A 297 37.31 -4.22 4.75
CA PRO A 297 37.56 -3.27 3.68
C PRO A 297 36.90 -3.68 2.36
N ASN A 298 36.39 -2.70 1.62
CA ASN A 298 35.70 -2.88 0.33
C ASN A 298 34.47 -3.81 0.37
N SER A 299 33.96 -4.17 1.55
CA SER A 299 32.75 -4.98 1.70
C SER A 299 31.48 -4.13 1.61
N SER A 300 30.36 -4.80 1.38
CA SER A 300 29.04 -4.16 1.33
C SER A 300 28.49 -3.93 2.73
N ILE A 301 27.91 -2.75 2.95
CA ILE A 301 27.13 -2.38 4.13
C ILE A 301 25.71 -2.13 3.64
N ASN A 302 24.76 -2.95 4.08
CA ASN A 302 23.34 -2.80 3.73
C ASN A 302 22.61 -2.10 4.87
N ILE A 303 21.96 -0.98 4.56
CA ILE A 303 21.30 -0.11 5.53
C ILE A 303 19.81 -0.12 5.24
N THR A 304 18.99 -0.51 6.21
CA THR A 304 17.53 -0.63 6.05
C THR A 304 16.82 0.19 7.12
N PRO A 305 16.55 1.47 6.87
CA PRO A 305 15.61 2.28 7.63
C PRO A 305 14.19 1.71 7.49
N LYS A 306 13.47 1.65 8.60
CA LYS A 306 12.11 1.11 8.72
C LYS A 306 11.24 2.03 9.54
N ALA A 307 9.96 2.04 9.20
CA ALA A 307 8.95 2.78 9.94
C ALA A 307 7.63 2.00 9.99
N GLY A 308 6.86 2.19 11.06
CA GLY A 308 5.71 1.33 11.37
C GLY A 308 6.11 0.00 12.02
N THR A 309 5.12 -0.84 12.31
CA THR A 309 5.32 -2.13 13.00
C THR A 309 4.49 -3.23 12.34
N GLY A 310 4.92 -4.49 12.49
CA GLY A 310 4.18 -5.64 11.98
C GLY A 310 3.91 -5.57 10.47
N LEU A 311 2.68 -5.91 10.07
CA LEU A 311 2.25 -5.95 8.66
C LEU A 311 2.08 -4.55 8.03
N SER A 312 2.08 -3.49 8.83
CA SER A 312 2.01 -2.11 8.34
C SER A 312 3.39 -1.44 8.27
N ALA A 313 4.48 -2.19 8.43
CA ALA A 313 5.82 -1.64 8.36
C ALA A 313 6.25 -1.41 6.90
N SER A 314 7.02 -0.35 6.68
CA SER A 314 7.67 -0.05 5.40
C SER A 314 9.16 0.20 5.60
N SER A 315 9.93 0.15 4.51
CA SER A 315 11.39 0.29 4.56
C SER A 315 11.95 0.94 3.29
N ASN A 316 13.13 1.55 3.41
CA ASN A 316 13.80 2.19 2.29
C ASN A 316 15.31 1.87 2.25
N PRO A 317 15.70 0.68 1.77
CA PRO A 317 17.06 0.22 1.86
C PRO A 317 18.03 1.00 0.98
N SER A 318 19.29 1.04 1.38
CA SER A 318 20.43 1.52 0.60
C SER A 318 21.67 0.66 0.88
N THR A 319 22.66 0.74 -0.02
CA THR A 319 23.93 0.02 0.10
C THR A 319 25.09 1.00 0.03
N LEU A 320 26.08 0.81 0.90
CA LEU A 320 27.33 1.56 0.95
C LEU A 320 28.50 0.59 0.86
N THR A 321 29.53 0.91 0.09
CA THR A 321 30.79 0.15 0.10
C THR A 321 31.71 0.69 1.19
N ALA A 322 32.17 -0.18 2.08
CA ALA A 322 33.16 0.16 3.10
C ALA A 322 34.47 0.65 2.44
N PRO A 323 35.17 1.64 3.04
CA PRO A 323 36.42 2.12 2.49
C PRO A 323 37.50 1.03 2.46
N ALA A 324 38.54 1.25 1.66
CA ALA A 324 39.77 0.47 1.74
C ALA A 324 40.40 0.58 3.15
N ALA A 325 41.27 -0.37 3.47
CA ALA A 325 41.95 -0.40 4.76
C ALA A 325 42.74 0.90 4.98
N HIS A 326 42.46 1.59 6.08
CA HIS A 326 43.19 2.76 6.52
C HIS A 326 44.51 2.30 7.17
N THR A 327 45.64 2.54 6.52
CA THR A 327 46.96 2.11 7.00
C THR A 327 47.76 3.30 7.51
N VAL A 328 48.38 3.13 8.69
CA VAL A 328 49.33 4.07 9.26
C VAL A 328 50.69 3.37 9.25
N ASN A 329 51.63 3.93 8.51
CA ASN A 329 53.01 3.44 8.44
C ASN A 329 53.92 4.41 9.19
N THR A 330 54.95 3.89 9.84
CA THR A 330 55.94 4.69 10.56
C THR A 330 57.34 4.37 10.04
N THR A 331 58.19 5.37 9.92
CA THR A 331 59.62 5.20 9.67
C THR A 331 60.42 5.50 10.93
N GLU A 332 61.57 4.86 11.10
CA GLU A 332 62.48 5.20 12.18
C GLU A 332 63.04 6.62 12.01
N ILE A 333 63.24 7.31 13.13
CA ILE A 333 63.93 8.60 13.17
C ILE A 333 65.36 8.33 13.63
N VAL A 334 66.32 8.51 12.74
CA VAL A 334 67.75 8.31 13.04
C VAL A 334 68.37 9.63 13.47
N LYS A 335 69.09 9.62 14.60
CA LYS A 335 69.73 10.81 15.19
C LYS A 335 71.12 10.46 15.72
N ASP A 336 72.00 11.46 15.75
CA ASP A 336 73.30 11.35 16.38
C ASP A 336 73.18 11.28 17.91
N TYR A 337 74.20 10.69 18.54
CA TYR A 337 74.31 10.61 20.00
C TYR A 337 74.12 11.98 20.67
N GLY A 338 73.34 12.00 21.76
CA GLY A 338 73.04 13.21 22.53
C GLY A 338 72.01 14.16 21.90
N SER A 339 71.49 13.84 20.71
CA SER A 339 70.46 14.65 20.04
C SER A 339 69.08 14.46 20.67
N ASN A 340 68.20 15.43 20.41
CA ASN A 340 66.78 15.37 20.76
C ASN A 340 65.94 15.11 19.51
N VAL A 341 64.78 14.47 19.69
CA VAL A 341 63.76 14.35 18.64
C VAL A 341 62.85 15.57 18.67
N THR A 342 62.47 16.07 17.49
CA THR A 342 61.57 17.21 17.33
C THR A 342 60.16 16.77 16.93
N ALA A 343 59.16 17.62 17.20
CA ALA A 343 57.79 17.34 16.80
C ALA A 343 57.62 17.22 15.27
N ALA A 344 58.43 17.97 14.50
CA ALA A 344 58.43 17.89 13.05
C ALA A 344 58.94 16.53 12.55
N GLU A 345 60.00 15.99 13.17
CA GLU A 345 60.51 14.65 12.85
C GLU A 345 59.48 13.56 13.18
N ILE A 346 58.78 13.66 14.32
CA ILE A 346 57.66 12.74 14.65
C ILE A 346 56.56 12.83 13.60
N ASN A 347 56.12 14.04 13.27
CA ASN A 347 55.08 14.21 12.28
C ASN A 347 55.50 13.60 10.93
N ASN A 348 56.73 13.86 10.48
CA ASN A 348 57.24 13.35 9.20
C ASN A 348 57.44 11.83 9.18
N ALA A 349 57.81 11.23 10.32
CA ALA A 349 57.98 9.78 10.44
C ALA A 349 56.67 9.01 10.27
N VAL A 350 55.51 9.64 10.54
CA VAL A 350 54.19 9.04 10.37
C VAL A 350 53.67 9.27 8.96
N HIS A 351 53.30 8.20 8.29
CA HIS A 351 52.78 8.18 6.93
C HIS A 351 51.37 7.60 6.93
N VAL A 352 50.40 8.44 6.57
CA VAL A 352 48.99 8.06 6.43
C VAL A 352 48.37 8.96 5.38
N ALA A 353 47.43 8.42 4.60
CA ALA A 353 46.68 9.21 3.63
C ALA A 353 45.97 10.39 4.32
N GLU A 354 46.00 11.57 3.71
CA GLU A 354 45.34 12.80 4.22
C GLU A 354 45.79 13.21 5.65
N LYS A 355 47.02 12.87 6.04
CA LYS A 355 47.60 13.26 7.33
C LYS A 355 47.56 14.77 7.53
N ARG A 356 46.87 15.23 8.58
CA ARG A 356 46.94 16.63 9.03
C ARG A 356 48.16 16.89 9.91
N ASN A 357 48.34 16.06 10.94
CA ASN A 357 49.46 16.11 11.87
C ASN A 357 49.57 14.76 12.61
N ALA A 358 50.74 14.43 13.11
CA ALA A 358 50.97 13.37 14.08
C ALA A 358 51.80 13.92 15.25
N THR A 359 51.37 13.60 16.47
CA THR A 359 51.99 14.08 17.70
C THR A 359 52.13 12.93 18.68
N ILE A 360 53.10 13.03 19.59
CA ILE A 360 53.20 12.09 20.70
C ILE A 360 51.97 12.21 21.61
N LYS A 361 51.57 11.11 22.23
CA LYS A 361 50.41 11.08 23.14
C LYS A 361 50.62 12.06 24.29
N ASN A 362 49.56 12.76 24.69
CA ASN A 362 49.63 13.69 25.81
C ASN A 362 50.08 12.96 27.09
N GLY A 363 51.07 13.54 27.79
CA GLY A 363 51.71 12.94 28.96
C GLY A 363 52.95 12.09 28.66
N THR A 364 53.27 11.81 27.39
CA THR A 364 54.52 11.14 27.01
C THR A 364 55.61 12.17 26.74
N ALA A 365 56.77 12.01 27.37
CA ALA A 365 57.92 12.89 27.14
C ALA A 365 58.54 12.66 25.75
N MET A 366 58.96 13.75 25.10
CA MET A 366 59.74 13.66 23.86
C MET A 366 61.10 13.01 24.15
N PRO A 367 61.62 12.12 23.27
CA PRO A 367 62.95 11.58 23.43
C PRO A 367 64.02 12.68 23.38
N THR A 368 64.83 12.76 24.44
CA THR A 368 65.93 13.72 24.59
C THR A 368 67.21 13.02 25.00
N ASN A 369 68.37 13.56 24.62
CA ASN A 369 69.68 13.02 24.95
C ASN A 369 69.83 11.52 24.58
N LEU A 370 69.58 11.21 23.31
CA LEU A 370 69.55 9.83 22.82
C LEU A 370 70.89 9.10 23.03
N ALA A 371 70.84 7.89 23.59
CA ALA A 371 72.00 7.04 23.83
C ALA A 371 72.48 6.34 22.54
N GLY A 372 73.80 6.22 22.38
CA GLY A 372 74.42 5.65 21.18
C GLY A 372 74.09 4.17 21.03
N GLY A 373 73.70 3.75 19.82
CA GLY A 373 73.39 2.35 19.51
C GLY A 373 72.10 1.81 20.14
N SER A 374 71.18 2.67 20.58
CA SER A 374 69.91 2.28 21.18
C SER A 374 68.70 2.67 20.32
N THR A 375 67.69 1.80 20.27
CA THR A 375 66.38 2.11 19.68
C THR A 375 65.40 2.41 20.82
N THR A 376 64.77 3.59 20.78
CA THR A 376 63.71 3.96 21.72
C THR A 376 62.35 3.79 21.04
N THR A 377 61.51 2.92 21.56
CA THR A 377 60.11 2.80 21.13
C THR A 377 59.24 3.74 21.96
N ILE A 378 58.45 4.58 21.29
CA ILE A 378 57.56 5.59 21.87
C ILE A 378 56.11 5.36 21.45
#